data_AF-A0A1Y4A945-F1
#
_entry.id   AF-A0A1Y4A945-F1
#
_cell.length_a   1.000
_cell.length_b   1.000
_cell.length_c   1.000
_cell.angle_alpha   90.00
_cell.angle_beta   90.00
_cell.angle_gamma   90.00
#
_symmetry.space_group_name_H-M   'P 1'
#
loop_
_entity.id
_entity.type
_entity.pdbx_description
1 polymer ?
#
loop_
_entity_poly.entity_id
_entity_poly.type
_entity_poly.pdbx_seq_one_letter_code
_entity_poly.pdbx_strand_id
1 'polypeptide(L)'
;MTEMYVSDSLFLNAEALDEKRWIIHLSNGKTIAVEKEPEYNGQTWEWRIDGQVFGKDGYALDYLKRLVAEKLTGKRIILHQKRKVPEICGIEGRACRHPGECNTMLCSNCPVAEKFFADRDGVELVYAV
;
A
#
# COMPACT_ATOMS: atom_id res chain seq x y z
N MET A 1 -14.12 -5.67 0.92
CA MET A 1 -14.02 -4.86 2.15
C MET A 1 -13.46 -3.47 1.85
N THR A 2 -12.52 -3.31 0.92
CA THR A 2 -11.99 -1.98 0.53
C THR A 2 -13.10 -1.04 0.09
N GLU A 3 -14.07 -1.54 -0.69
CA GLU A 3 -15.23 -0.77 -1.13
C GLU A 3 -15.98 -0.11 0.01
N MET A 4 -16.19 -0.80 1.14
CA MET A 4 -16.87 -0.22 2.31
C MET A 4 -16.14 1.01 2.86
N TYR A 5 -14.81 1.07 2.75
CA TYR A 5 -14.03 2.22 3.23
C TYR A 5 -14.22 3.46 2.36
N VAL A 6 -14.66 3.31 1.11
CA VAL A 6 -14.79 4.40 0.14
C VAL A 6 -16.23 4.70 -0.26
N SER A 7 -17.16 3.77 -0.07
CA SER A 7 -18.58 3.96 -0.40
C SER A 7 -19.48 4.25 0.80
N ASP A 8 -19.05 3.87 2.01
CA ASP A 8 -19.81 4.13 3.25
C ASP A 8 -19.22 5.33 4.01
N SER A 9 -20.03 6.38 4.14
CA SER A 9 -19.70 7.63 4.84
C SER A 9 -19.26 7.47 6.31
N LEU A 10 -19.52 6.31 6.92
CA LEU A 10 -19.11 6.01 8.30
C LEU A 10 -17.62 5.66 8.42
N PHE A 11 -16.91 5.38 7.32
CA PHE A 11 -15.51 4.96 7.35
C PHE A 11 -14.54 6.09 7.00
N LEU A 12 -14.23 6.29 5.72
CA LEU A 12 -13.36 7.39 5.28
C LEU A 12 -14.19 8.45 4.60
N ASN A 13 -13.75 9.71 4.72
CA ASN A 13 -14.34 10.83 4.01
C ASN A 13 -13.99 10.72 2.51
N ALA A 14 -14.75 9.92 1.78
CA ALA A 14 -14.56 9.64 0.37
C ALA A 14 -15.63 10.33 -0.48
N GLU A 15 -15.18 11.04 -1.50
CA GLU A 15 -16.00 11.62 -2.54
C GLU A 15 -16.04 10.66 -3.73
N ALA A 16 -17.22 10.24 -4.15
CA ALA A 16 -17.38 9.46 -5.37
C ALA A 16 -17.26 10.38 -6.59
N LEU A 17 -16.32 10.09 -7.48
CA LEU A 17 -16.21 10.74 -8.79
C LEU A 17 -17.17 10.10 -9.79
N ASP A 18 -17.31 8.77 -9.70
CA ASP A 18 -18.27 7.94 -10.43
C ASP A 18 -18.45 6.59 -9.72
N GLU A 19 -19.06 5.61 -10.41
CA GLU A 19 -19.36 4.27 -9.87
C GLU A 19 -18.13 3.44 -9.49
N LYS A 20 -16.94 3.77 -10.02
CA LYS A 20 -15.71 2.99 -9.81
C LYS A 20 -14.56 3.82 -9.27
N ARG A 21 -14.69 5.14 -9.12
CA ARG A 21 -13.61 6.03 -8.72
C ARG A 21 -14.01 6.93 -7.57
N TRP A 22 -13.11 7.03 -6.59
CA TRP A 22 -13.27 7.85 -5.39
C TRP A 22 -12.00 8.65 -5.09
N ILE A 23 -12.19 9.79 -4.43
CA ILE A 23 -11.11 10.56 -3.78
C ILE A 23 -11.37 10.56 -2.28
N ILE A 24 -10.45 10.01 -1.51
CA ILE A 24 -10.48 10.13 -0.04
C ILE A 24 -9.80 11.44 0.34
N HIS A 25 -10.51 12.25 1.13
CA HIS A 25 -10.04 13.52 1.67
C HIS A 25 -9.56 13.33 3.12
N LEU A 26 -8.27 13.54 3.37
CA LEU A 26 -7.69 13.43 4.70
C LEU A 26 -7.81 14.76 5.46
N SER A 27 -7.82 14.70 6.79
CA SER A 27 -7.99 15.87 7.66
C SER A 27 -6.90 16.93 7.53
N ASN A 28 -5.75 16.57 6.95
CA ASN A 28 -4.64 17.50 6.68
C ASN A 28 -4.64 18.05 5.24
N GLY A 29 -5.74 17.90 4.50
CA GLY A 29 -5.91 18.41 3.13
C GLY A 29 -5.25 17.55 2.05
N LYS A 30 -4.55 16.47 2.42
CA LYS A 30 -4.03 15.50 1.43
C LYS A 30 -5.16 14.61 0.93
N THR A 31 -4.97 14.03 -0.25
CA THR A 31 -5.95 13.12 -0.87
C THR A 31 -5.35 11.77 -1.22
N ILE A 32 -6.21 10.77 -1.38
CA ILE A 32 -5.86 9.44 -1.90
C ILE A 32 -6.87 9.08 -2.99
N ALA A 33 -6.39 8.83 -4.21
CA ALA A 33 -7.22 8.35 -5.30
C ALA A 33 -7.43 6.83 -5.19
N VAL A 34 -8.68 6.38 -5.34
CA VAL A 34 -9.05 4.96 -5.32
C VAL A 34 -9.88 4.64 -6.54
N GLU A 35 -9.58 3.53 -7.22
CA GLU A 35 -10.28 3.05 -8.40
C GLU A 35 -10.53 1.54 -8.27
N LYS A 36 -11.77 1.11 -8.51
CA LYS A 36 -12.19 -0.29 -8.54
C LYS A 36 -12.16 -0.80 -9.97
N GLU A 37 -11.72 -2.05 -10.14
CA GLU A 37 -11.62 -2.69 -11.46
C GLU A 37 -10.80 -1.90 -12.52
N PRO A 38 -9.65 -1.30 -12.17
CA PRO A 38 -8.84 -0.55 -13.13
C PRO A 38 -8.23 -1.46 -14.18
N GLU A 39 -8.08 -0.95 -15.40
CA GLU A 39 -7.23 -1.57 -16.42
C GLU A 39 -5.77 -1.12 -16.25
N TYR A 40 -4.85 -2.08 -16.23
CA TYR A 40 -3.41 -1.83 -16.18
C TYR A 40 -2.65 -2.95 -16.89
N ASN A 41 -1.80 -2.57 -17.86
CA ASN A 41 -1.05 -3.49 -18.73
C ASN A 41 -1.93 -4.56 -19.41
N GLY A 42 -3.12 -4.15 -19.90
CA GLY A 42 -4.04 -5.04 -20.62
C GLY A 42 -4.78 -6.05 -19.74
N GLN A 43 -4.70 -5.92 -18.42
CA GLN A 43 -5.41 -6.76 -17.45
C GLN A 43 -6.28 -5.90 -16.52
N THR A 44 -7.45 -6.41 -16.17
CA THR A 44 -8.29 -5.83 -15.11
C THR A 44 -7.77 -6.28 -13.75
N TRP A 45 -7.48 -5.31 -12.89
CA TRP A 45 -7.07 -5.54 -11.49
C TRP A 45 -8.27 -5.31 -10.57
N GLU A 46 -8.18 -5.72 -9.31
CA GLU A 46 -9.31 -5.52 -8.39
C GLU A 46 -9.38 -4.07 -7.92
N TRP A 47 -8.23 -3.48 -7.59
CA TRP A 47 -8.12 -2.13 -7.06
C TRP A 47 -6.87 -1.40 -7.57
N ARG A 48 -6.96 -0.07 -7.68
CA ARG A 48 -5.82 0.85 -7.76
C ARG A 48 -5.97 1.88 -6.64
N ILE A 49 -4.91 2.07 -5.86
CA ILE A 49 -4.85 3.05 -4.77
C ILE A 49 -3.58 3.88 -4.97
N ASP A 50 -3.74 5.18 -5.18
CA ASP A 50 -2.66 6.16 -5.37
C ASP A 50 -1.59 5.71 -6.38
N GLY A 51 -2.04 5.13 -7.49
CA GLY A 51 -1.19 4.63 -8.58
C GLY A 51 -0.73 3.16 -8.45
N GLN A 52 -0.85 2.54 -7.28
CA GLN A 52 -0.49 1.13 -7.09
C GLN A 52 -1.68 0.20 -7.34
N VAL A 53 -1.50 -0.86 -8.13
CA VAL A 53 -2.53 -1.86 -8.45
C VAL A 53 -2.47 -3.09 -7.55
N PHE A 54 -3.64 -3.66 -7.25
CA PHE A 54 -3.81 -4.81 -6.37
C PHE A 54 -4.81 -5.80 -6.97
N GLY A 55 -4.43 -7.08 -7.01
CA GLY A 55 -5.29 -8.16 -7.49
C GLY A 55 -6.05 -8.89 -6.37
N LYS A 56 -5.98 -8.36 -5.13
CA LYS A 56 -6.66 -8.90 -3.95
C LYS A 56 -7.15 -7.77 -3.06
N ASP A 57 -8.43 -7.77 -2.72
CA ASP A 57 -9.08 -6.79 -1.82
C ASP A 57 -8.35 -6.62 -0.49
N GLY A 58 -7.96 -7.70 0.17
CA GLY A 58 -7.27 -7.63 1.47
C GLY A 58 -5.95 -6.86 1.41
N TYR A 59 -5.17 -7.04 0.34
CA TYR A 59 -3.91 -6.33 0.16
C TYR A 59 -4.12 -4.86 -0.20
N ALA A 60 -5.17 -4.56 -0.97
CA ALA A 60 -5.57 -3.19 -1.25
C ALA A 60 -5.97 -2.46 0.05
N LEU A 61 -6.76 -3.10 0.90
CA LEU A 61 -7.20 -2.54 2.18
C LEU A 61 -6.04 -2.29 3.14
N ASP A 62 -5.13 -3.25 3.30
CA ASP A 62 -3.96 -3.09 4.17
C ASP A 62 -3.07 -1.93 3.69
N TYR A 63 -2.87 -1.83 2.38
CA TYR A 63 -2.15 -0.72 1.77
C TYR A 63 -2.85 0.62 2.00
N LEU A 64 -4.18 0.68 1.82
CA LEU A 64 -4.97 1.89 2.04
C LEU A 64 -4.83 2.39 3.48
N LYS A 65 -5.00 1.51 4.47
CA LYS A 65 -4.86 1.86 5.90
C LYS A 65 -3.47 2.40 6.21
N ARG A 66 -2.44 1.75 5.68
CA ARG A 66 -1.06 2.21 5.83
C ARG A 66 -0.87 3.59 5.19
N LEU A 67 -1.36 3.79 3.97
CA LEU A 67 -1.22 5.04 3.23
C LEU A 67 -1.94 6.21 3.92
N VAL A 68 -3.12 5.96 4.51
CA VAL A 68 -3.82 6.94 5.36
C VAL A 68 -2.93 7.37 6.53
N ALA A 69 -2.37 6.42 7.27
CA ALA A 69 -1.48 6.72 8.40
C ALA A 69 -0.23 7.49 7.96
N GLU A 70 0.40 7.08 6.86
CA GLU A 70 1.59 7.73 6.30
C GLU A 70 1.30 9.16 5.86
N LYS A 71 0.22 9.38 5.11
CA LYS A 71 -0.13 10.74 4.66
C LYS A 71 -0.50 11.65 5.82
N LEU A 72 -1.15 11.15 6.87
CA LEU A 72 -1.51 11.91 8.06
C LEU A 72 -0.30 12.26 8.94
N THR A 73 0.60 11.30 9.15
CA THR A 73 1.64 11.40 10.19
C THR A 73 3.04 11.64 9.66
N GLY A 74 3.26 11.37 8.37
CA GLY A 74 4.59 11.29 7.76
C GLY A 74 5.40 10.07 8.24
N LYS A 75 4.76 9.06 8.86
CA LYS A 75 5.44 7.91 9.45
C LYS A 75 4.95 6.59 8.86
N ARG A 76 5.88 5.67 8.63
CA ARG A 76 5.62 4.26 8.30
C ARG A 76 5.90 3.41 9.53
N ILE A 77 4.83 2.89 10.14
CA ILE A 77 4.91 2.07 11.36
C ILE A 77 5.08 0.60 10.98
N ILE A 78 6.16 -0.01 11.44
CA ILE A 78 6.50 -1.42 11.23
C ILE A 78 6.19 -2.23 12.49
N LEU A 79 5.41 -3.29 12.30
CA LEU A 79 4.91 -4.16 13.38
C LEU A 79 5.67 -5.50 13.49
N HIS A 80 6.76 -5.67 12.75
CA HIS A 80 7.61 -6.85 12.83
C HIS A 80 9.05 -6.49 13.22
N GLN A 81 9.80 -7.50 13.66
CA GLN A 81 11.19 -7.33 14.08
C GLN A 81 12.05 -6.78 12.93
N LYS A 82 12.97 -5.87 13.28
CA LYS A 82 13.93 -5.26 12.35
C LYS A 82 14.70 -6.33 11.59
N ARG A 83 14.67 -6.27 10.24
CA ARG A 83 15.41 -7.15 9.32
C ARG A 83 15.13 -8.65 9.45
N LYS A 84 14.12 -9.04 10.23
CA LYS A 84 13.71 -10.44 10.30
C LYS A 84 12.86 -10.76 9.07
N VAL A 85 13.47 -11.47 8.14
CA VAL A 85 12.81 -11.96 6.93
C VAL A 85 11.83 -13.08 7.30
N PRO A 86 10.52 -12.95 7.02
CA PRO A 86 9.56 -14.02 7.22
C PRO A 86 9.86 -15.20 6.29
N GLU A 87 9.50 -16.41 6.71
CA GLU A 87 9.70 -17.62 5.92
C GLU A 87 8.99 -17.58 4.55
N ILE A 88 7.87 -16.86 4.45
CA ILE A 88 7.14 -16.66 3.19
C ILE A 88 7.99 -15.97 2.12
N CYS A 89 9.05 -15.26 2.51
CA CYS A 89 9.99 -14.63 1.59
C CYS A 89 11.03 -15.64 1.04
N GLY A 90 10.87 -16.94 1.31
CA GLY A 90 11.74 -18.02 0.85
C GLY A 90 13.09 -18.06 1.56
N ILE A 91 13.96 -18.97 1.12
CA ILE A 91 15.31 -19.17 1.68
C ILE A 91 16.06 -17.83 1.67
N GLU A 92 16.38 -17.31 2.86
CA GLU A 92 17.06 -16.01 3.09
C GLU A 92 16.37 -14.78 2.44
N GLY A 93 15.05 -14.83 2.22
CA GLY A 93 14.32 -13.68 1.66
C GLY A 93 14.53 -13.49 0.17
N ARG A 94 14.89 -14.56 -0.54
CA ARG A 94 15.21 -14.53 -1.96
C ARG A 94 14.01 -14.77 -2.88
N ALA A 95 12.84 -15.13 -2.36
CA ALA A 95 11.65 -15.41 -3.20
C ALA A 95 11.21 -14.21 -4.05
N CYS A 96 11.42 -12.99 -3.58
CA CYS A 96 11.07 -11.76 -4.28
C CYS A 96 12.27 -11.12 -5.04
N ARG A 97 13.44 -11.77 -5.03
CA ARG A 97 14.63 -11.29 -5.75
C ARG A 97 14.66 -11.91 -7.15
N HIS A 98 14.73 -11.09 -8.18
CA HIS A 98 14.92 -11.61 -9.53
C HIS A 98 16.37 -12.08 -9.71
N PRO A 99 16.64 -13.26 -10.31
CA PRO A 99 18.01 -13.66 -10.60
C PRO A 99 18.69 -12.63 -11.51
N GLY A 100 19.84 -12.08 -11.07
CA GLY A 100 20.59 -11.09 -11.86
C GLY A 100 20.09 -9.65 -11.77
N GLU A 101 18.87 -9.40 -11.26
CA GLU A 101 18.36 -8.05 -11.00
C GLU A 101 17.99 -7.86 -9.53
N CYS A 102 18.69 -6.93 -8.89
CA CYS A 102 18.45 -6.57 -7.50
C CYS A 102 17.12 -5.82 -7.38
N ASN A 103 16.18 -6.37 -6.60
CA ASN A 103 15.05 -5.68 -5.96
C ASN A 103 13.87 -5.16 -6.82
N THR A 104 13.74 -5.55 -8.08
CA THR A 104 12.64 -5.06 -8.95
C THR A 104 11.24 -5.54 -8.54
N MET A 105 11.14 -6.63 -7.76
CA MET A 105 9.87 -7.22 -7.31
C MET A 105 9.68 -7.22 -5.78
N LEU A 106 10.33 -6.33 -5.04
CA LEU A 106 10.13 -6.27 -3.60
C LEU A 106 8.73 -5.76 -3.25
N CYS A 107 8.02 -6.49 -2.40
CA CYS A 107 6.75 -6.03 -1.85
C CYS A 107 6.98 -4.81 -0.95
N SER A 108 5.98 -3.93 -0.86
CA SER A 108 6.09 -2.72 -0.04
C SER A 108 6.20 -2.97 1.48
N ASN A 109 6.05 -4.23 1.94
CA ASN A 109 6.26 -4.67 3.32
C ASN A 109 7.53 -5.52 3.47
N CYS A 110 8.48 -5.43 2.53
CA CYS A 110 9.69 -6.23 2.56
C CYS A 110 10.63 -5.75 3.67
N PRO A 111 10.96 -6.56 4.70
CA PRO A 111 11.76 -6.15 5.87
C PRO A 111 13.18 -5.66 5.56
N VAL A 112 13.68 -5.95 4.36
CA VAL A 112 15.01 -5.52 3.92
C VAL A 112 14.99 -4.26 3.05
N ALA A 113 13.82 -3.86 2.54
CA ALA A 113 13.64 -2.66 1.70
C ALA A 113 12.73 -1.60 2.30
N GLU A 114 12.26 -1.78 3.54
CA GLU A 114 11.41 -0.80 4.23
C GLU A 114 12.04 0.58 4.29
N LYS A 115 13.36 0.65 4.57
CA LYS A 115 14.11 1.90 4.59
C LYS A 115 14.15 2.56 3.21
N PHE A 116 14.41 1.77 2.16
CA PHE A 116 14.39 2.27 0.79
C PHE A 116 13.02 2.84 0.43
N PHE A 117 11.94 2.10 0.72
CA PHE A 117 10.59 2.59 0.44
C PHE A 117 10.24 3.80 1.29
N ALA A 118 10.62 3.83 2.57
CA ALA A 118 10.36 4.97 3.44
C ALA A 118 11.07 6.24 2.93
N ASP A 119 12.33 6.12 2.50
CA ASP A 119 13.09 7.22 1.91
C ASP A 119 12.49 7.71 0.59
N ARG A 120 12.13 6.78 -0.31
CA ARG A 120 11.48 7.09 -1.58
C ARG A 120 10.15 7.82 -1.36
N ASP A 121 9.38 7.38 -0.37
CA ASP A 121 8.04 7.91 -0.08
C ASP A 121 8.10 9.16 0.83
N GLY A 122 9.27 9.56 1.30
CA GLY A 122 9.46 10.72 2.17
C GLY A 122 8.83 10.57 3.56
N VAL A 123 8.79 9.34 4.10
CA VAL A 123 8.20 9.03 5.41
C VAL A 123 9.25 8.53 6.41
N GLU A 124 9.08 8.87 7.67
CA GLU A 124 9.90 8.39 8.77
C GLU A 124 9.56 6.93 9.10
N LEU A 125 10.57 6.05 9.03
CA LEU A 125 10.40 4.65 9.39
C LEU A 125 10.45 4.46 10.91
N VAL A 126 9.37 3.96 11.49
CA VAL A 126 9.23 3.70 12.93
C VAL A 126 8.96 2.23 13.18
N TYR A 127 9.78 1.58 14.00
CA TYR A 127 9.51 0.21 14.47
C TYR A 127 8.77 0.29 15.80
N ALA A 128 7.58 -0.31 15.88
CA ALA A 128 6.77 -0.34 17.10
C ALA A 128 7.21 -1.43 18.08
N VAL A 129 8.05 -2.37 17.63
CA VAL A 129 8.58 -3.51 18.39
C VAL A 129 10.04 -3.34 18.78
#